data_AF-A0A0G0KML5-F1
#
_entry.id   AF-A0A0G0KML5-F1
#
_cell.length_a   1.000
_cell.length_b   1.000
_cell.length_c   1.000
_cell.angle_alpha   90.00
_cell.angle_beta   90.00
_cell.angle_gamma   90.00
#
_symmetry.space_group_name_H-M   'P 1'
#
loop_
_entity.id
_entity.type
_entity.pdbx_description
1 polymer ?
#
loop_
_entity_poly.entity_id
_entity_poly.type
_entity_poly.pdbx_seq_one_letter_code
_entity_poly.pdbx_strand_id
1 'polypeptide(L)'
;KFSFTARDIYPGNEYRQTDIRDINKFNSKDVSAQFAGFELSRFYKLGRRDLNGSYLLTNYKNDFATYLNVNFRIKPPEEFWGDIFLVGSFNNWQLSEQYKLEKNDGIFTKTIQLKRGIYDYQYVTGYINNGLIKEENWIYLEGNFWETSNEYYVFLYYRDPNYGGYDRIIGFKKIISR
;
A
#
# COMPACT_ATOMS: atom_id res chain seq x y z
N LYS A 1 -1.19 -23.06 -29.75
CA LYS A 1 -0.48 -22.28 -28.70
C LYS A 1 -1.30 -21.02 -28.45
N PHE A 2 -1.91 -20.88 -27.27
CA PHE A 2 -2.68 -19.68 -26.93
C PHE A 2 -1.74 -18.58 -26.47
N SER A 3 -2.03 -17.34 -26.87
CA SER A 3 -1.31 -16.14 -26.43
C SER A 3 -2.32 -15.14 -25.91
N PHE A 4 -2.04 -14.58 -24.75
CA PHE A 4 -2.85 -13.53 -24.13
C PHE A 4 -1.96 -12.30 -23.96
N THR A 5 -2.52 -11.13 -24.24
CA THR A 5 -1.80 -9.86 -24.12
C THR A 5 -2.61 -8.93 -23.22
N ALA A 6 -2.00 -8.51 -22.11
CA ALA A 6 -2.49 -7.40 -21.30
C ALA A 6 -1.64 -6.16 -21.63
N ARG A 7 -2.28 -4.99 -21.69
CA ARG A 7 -1.64 -3.70 -21.99
C ARG A 7 -2.05 -2.70 -20.91
N ASP A 8 -1.38 -1.56 -20.90
CA ASP A 8 -1.71 -0.41 -20.04
C ASP A 8 -1.62 -0.74 -18.54
N ILE A 9 -0.73 -1.67 -18.18
CA ILE A 9 -0.38 -1.98 -16.80
C ILE A 9 0.72 -1.00 -16.38
N TYR A 10 0.37 -0.08 -15.49
CA TYR A 10 1.34 0.83 -14.90
C TYR A 10 2.24 0.07 -13.91
N PRO A 11 3.57 0.18 -14.03
CA PRO A 11 4.50 -0.44 -13.08
C PRO A 11 4.46 0.22 -11.70
N GLY A 12 3.96 1.45 -11.57
CA GLY A 12 3.92 2.16 -10.30
C GLY A 12 5.32 2.43 -9.75
N ASN A 13 5.41 2.62 -8.44
CA ASN A 13 6.66 2.76 -7.71
C ASN A 13 6.71 1.72 -6.59
N GLU A 14 7.89 1.43 -6.06
CA GLU A 14 8.02 0.58 -4.88
C GLU A 14 7.22 1.21 -3.72
N TYR A 15 6.52 0.38 -2.96
CA TYR A 15 5.72 0.78 -1.82
C TYR A 15 6.55 1.52 -0.76
N ARG A 16 5.88 2.35 0.03
CA ARG A 16 6.47 2.93 1.23
C ARG A 16 6.53 1.84 2.28
N GLN A 17 7.54 1.89 3.14
CA GLN A 17 7.72 0.91 4.18
C GLN A 17 7.85 1.58 5.54
N THR A 18 7.09 1.10 6.51
CA THR A 18 7.27 1.45 7.92
C THR A 18 7.86 0.23 8.63
N ASP A 19 9.04 0.39 9.23
CA ASP A 19 9.70 -0.63 10.04
C ASP A 19 9.77 -0.15 11.48
N ILE A 20 8.86 -0.67 12.31
CA ILE A 20 8.74 -0.32 13.73
C ILE A 20 9.37 -1.37 14.65
N ARG A 21 10.25 -2.24 14.13
CA ARG A 21 10.87 -3.33 14.90
C ARG A 21 11.94 -2.87 15.87
N ASP A 22 12.60 -1.74 15.60
CA ASP A 22 13.65 -1.20 16.46
C ASP A 22 13.05 -0.66 17.76
N ILE A 23 13.20 -1.42 18.84
CA ILE A 23 12.66 -1.09 20.16
C ILE A 23 13.29 0.16 20.78
N ASN A 24 14.51 0.54 20.38
CA ASN A 24 15.18 1.71 20.92
C ASN A 24 14.66 2.99 20.25
N LYS A 25 14.29 2.89 18.96
CA LYS A 25 13.67 4.00 18.21
C LYS A 25 12.18 4.14 18.49
N PHE A 26 11.49 3.01 18.66
CA PHE A 26 10.04 2.93 18.83
C PHE A 26 9.70 2.32 20.19
N ASN A 27 10.10 3.03 21.25
CA ASN A 27 9.99 2.61 22.65
C ASN A 27 8.68 3.05 23.34
N SER A 28 7.93 3.97 22.72
CA SER A 28 6.62 4.44 23.19
C SER A 28 5.47 3.68 22.52
N LYS A 29 4.27 3.77 23.10
CA LYS A 29 3.04 3.24 22.49
C LYS A 29 2.65 4.03 21.25
N ASP A 30 2.76 5.36 21.31
CA ASP A 30 2.47 6.27 20.21
C ASP A 30 3.77 6.60 19.48
N VAL A 31 3.84 6.27 18.19
CA VAL A 31 5.06 6.38 17.37
C VAL A 31 4.73 6.97 16.01
N SER A 32 5.72 7.57 15.35
CA SER A 32 5.58 7.99 13.94
C SER A 32 5.92 6.83 13.01
N ALA A 33 5.18 6.68 11.89
CA ALA A 33 5.45 5.65 10.88
C ALA A 33 6.86 5.77 10.27
N GLN A 34 7.34 7.00 10.15
CA GLN A 34 8.72 7.33 9.80
C GLN A 34 9.37 8.03 10.99
N PHE A 35 10.60 7.63 11.34
CA PHE A 35 11.28 8.07 12.56
C PHE A 35 11.41 9.59 12.68
N ALA A 36 11.57 10.31 11.56
CA ALA A 36 11.68 11.76 11.56
C ALA A 36 10.81 12.41 10.47
N GLY A 37 10.08 13.44 10.85
CA GLY A 37 9.36 14.34 9.93
C GLY A 37 8.05 13.79 9.38
N PHE A 38 7.63 14.42 8.28
CA PHE A 38 6.52 14.01 7.44
C PHE A 38 7.05 13.51 6.10
N GLU A 39 6.28 12.66 5.47
CA GLU A 39 6.58 12.17 4.14
C GLU A 39 6.21 13.21 3.08
N LEU A 40 6.84 13.12 1.92
CA LEU A 40 6.59 13.97 0.75
C LEU A 40 6.13 13.12 -0.43
N SER A 41 5.60 13.78 -1.46
CA SER A 41 5.32 13.13 -2.75
C SER A 41 6.58 12.49 -3.32
N ARG A 42 6.42 11.27 -3.83
CA ARG A 42 7.43 10.48 -4.53
C ARG A 42 7.21 10.47 -6.05
N PHE A 43 6.37 11.36 -6.59
CA PHE A 43 6.04 11.39 -8.02
C PHE A 43 7.29 11.36 -8.94
N TYR A 44 8.35 12.07 -8.54
CA TYR A 44 9.64 12.09 -9.26
C TYR A 44 10.78 11.36 -8.51
N LYS A 45 10.45 10.51 -7.54
CA LYS A 45 11.45 9.81 -6.71
C LYS A 45 11.19 8.31 -6.66
N LEU A 46 12.08 7.55 -7.29
CA LEU A 46 12.08 6.09 -7.20
C LEU A 46 12.19 5.61 -5.75
N GLY A 47 11.35 4.64 -5.40
CA GLY A 47 11.31 3.99 -4.11
C GLY A 47 12.51 3.07 -3.88
N ARG A 48 12.61 2.57 -2.65
CA ARG A 48 13.59 1.53 -2.30
C ARG A 48 12.86 0.19 -2.34
N ARG A 49 13.63 -0.89 -2.48
CA ARG A 49 13.11 -2.26 -2.39
C ARG A 49 12.19 -2.44 -1.19
N ASP A 50 11.05 -3.03 -1.46
CA ASP A 50 9.98 -3.28 -0.50
C ASP A 50 9.74 -4.79 -0.30
N LEU A 51 8.56 -5.16 0.20
CA LEU A 51 8.08 -6.54 0.34
C LEU A 51 6.96 -6.86 -0.66
N ASN A 52 6.92 -6.18 -1.81
CA ASN A 52 5.89 -6.27 -2.84
C ASN A 52 4.46 -6.19 -2.28
N GLY A 53 4.26 -5.29 -1.34
CA GLY A 53 2.96 -5.02 -0.73
C GLY A 53 2.63 -5.93 0.47
N SER A 54 3.63 -6.61 1.01
CA SER A 54 3.47 -7.50 2.15
C SER A 54 3.78 -6.83 3.50
N TYR A 55 3.79 -7.62 4.56
CA TYR A 55 4.21 -7.23 5.88
C TYR A 55 5.02 -8.36 6.54
N LEU A 56 5.88 -8.00 7.50
CA LEU A 56 6.66 -8.95 8.28
C LEU A 56 6.55 -8.62 9.78
N LEU A 57 5.88 -9.49 10.53
CA LEU A 57 5.71 -9.30 11.98
C LEU A 57 6.96 -9.70 12.76
N THR A 58 7.15 -9.02 13.89
CA THR A 58 8.08 -9.49 14.92
C THR A 58 7.59 -10.83 15.48
N ASN A 59 8.53 -11.72 15.81
CA ASN A 59 8.21 -13.02 16.42
C ASN A 59 7.29 -12.83 17.63
N TYR A 60 6.18 -13.57 17.67
CA TYR A 60 5.17 -13.46 18.73
C TYR A 60 5.70 -13.82 20.13
N LYS A 61 6.82 -14.56 20.22
CA LYS A 61 7.50 -14.88 21.49
C LYS A 61 8.34 -13.73 22.04
N ASN A 62 8.53 -12.66 21.28
CA ASN A 62 9.24 -11.48 21.75
C ASN A 62 8.28 -10.63 22.60
N ASP A 63 8.69 -10.30 23.83
CA ASP A 63 7.88 -9.51 24.77
C ASP A 63 7.51 -8.12 24.22
N PHE A 64 8.29 -7.61 23.26
CA PHE A 64 8.05 -6.34 22.58
C PHE A 64 7.19 -6.46 21.31
N ALA A 65 6.66 -7.65 20.97
CA ALA A 65 5.76 -7.87 19.83
C ALA A 65 4.32 -7.36 20.10
N THR A 66 4.22 -6.17 20.66
CA THR A 66 3.00 -5.49 21.07
C THR A 66 2.42 -4.64 19.95
N TYR A 67 1.21 -4.10 20.17
CA TYR A 67 0.58 -3.14 19.28
C TYR A 67 1.00 -1.70 19.63
N LEU A 68 1.30 -0.93 18.59
CA LEU A 68 1.66 0.48 18.66
C LEU A 68 0.62 1.31 17.91
N ASN A 69 0.40 2.53 18.37
CA ASN A 69 -0.37 3.55 17.67
C ASN A 69 0.59 4.27 16.70
N VAL A 70 0.53 3.91 15.43
CA VAL A 70 1.45 4.40 14.40
C VAL A 70 0.82 5.56 13.66
N ASN A 71 1.42 6.74 13.79
CA ASN A 71 0.98 7.97 13.15
C ASN A 71 1.69 8.16 11.80
N PHE A 72 0.93 8.06 10.73
CA PHE A 72 1.34 8.33 9.35
C PHE A 72 1.14 9.81 9.07
N ARG A 73 2.11 10.44 8.40
CA ARG A 73 2.07 11.88 8.11
C ARG A 73 2.64 12.15 6.73
N ILE A 74 1.89 12.85 5.89
CA ILE A 74 2.33 13.29 4.57
C ILE A 74 2.01 14.76 4.35
N LYS A 75 2.96 15.48 3.78
CA LYS A 75 2.74 16.82 3.24
C LYS A 75 2.71 16.71 1.71
N PRO A 76 1.53 16.79 1.07
CA PRO A 76 1.43 16.77 -0.39
C PRO A 76 1.99 18.08 -1.00
N PRO A 77 2.13 18.17 -2.33
CA PRO A 77 2.46 19.43 -3.01
C PRO A 77 1.50 20.58 -2.64
N GLU A 78 1.96 21.83 -2.74
CA GLU A 78 1.18 23.00 -2.29
C GLU A 78 -0.17 23.14 -3.01
N GLU A 79 -0.25 22.77 -4.29
CA GLU A 79 -1.46 22.85 -5.11
C GLU A 79 -2.32 21.57 -5.05
N PHE A 80 -2.30 20.84 -3.92
CA PHE A 80 -3.11 19.65 -3.75
C PHE A 80 -4.53 19.96 -3.23
N TRP A 81 -5.53 19.47 -3.97
CA TRP A 81 -6.94 19.51 -3.61
C TRP A 81 -7.49 18.08 -3.55
N GLY A 82 -8.30 17.78 -2.54
CA GLY A 82 -8.92 16.48 -2.35
C GLY A 82 -8.54 15.80 -1.03
N ASP A 83 -8.91 14.52 -0.95
CA ASP A 83 -8.66 13.65 0.18
C ASP A 83 -7.45 12.74 -0.10
N ILE A 84 -6.76 12.34 0.97
CA ILE A 84 -5.70 11.34 0.93
C ILE A 84 -6.14 10.16 1.79
N PHE A 85 -5.94 8.96 1.28
CA PHE A 85 -6.25 7.70 1.95
C PHE A 85 -4.97 6.90 2.16
N LEU A 86 -4.84 6.31 3.34
CA LEU A 86 -3.76 5.38 3.64
C LEU A 86 -4.19 3.97 3.22
N VAL A 87 -3.40 3.33 2.36
CA VAL A 87 -3.69 1.96 1.90
C VAL A 87 -2.44 1.12 2.07
N GLY A 88 -2.58 -0.10 2.57
CA GLY A 88 -1.42 -0.97 2.73
C GLY A 88 -1.75 -2.40 3.11
N SER A 89 -0.69 -3.14 3.41
CA SER A 89 -0.77 -4.53 3.83
C SER A 89 -1.68 -4.76 5.06
N PHE A 90 -1.72 -3.81 6.00
CA PHE A 90 -2.55 -3.88 7.21
C PHE A 90 -4.06 -3.79 6.97
N ASN A 91 -4.50 -3.27 5.81
CA ASN A 91 -5.90 -3.19 5.44
C ASN A 91 -6.22 -3.98 4.16
N ASN A 92 -5.38 -4.98 3.84
CA ASN A 92 -5.51 -5.82 2.66
C ASN A 92 -5.61 -5.02 1.34
N TRP A 93 -4.91 -3.88 1.26
CA TRP A 93 -4.93 -2.98 0.11
C TRP A 93 -6.31 -2.43 -0.25
N GLN A 94 -7.23 -2.38 0.72
CA GLN A 94 -8.59 -1.86 0.50
C GLN A 94 -8.63 -0.34 0.66
N LEU A 95 -9.05 0.35 -0.39
CA LEU A 95 -9.33 1.78 -0.37
C LEU A 95 -10.68 2.03 0.33
N SER A 96 -10.68 2.75 1.45
CA SER A 96 -11.91 3.05 2.19
C SER A 96 -11.80 4.34 3.02
N GLU A 97 -12.96 4.94 3.31
CA GLU A 97 -13.05 6.18 4.08
C GLU A 97 -12.51 6.06 5.52
N GLN A 98 -12.55 4.85 6.09
CA GLN A 98 -11.97 4.57 7.41
C GLN A 98 -10.49 4.97 7.47
N TYR A 99 -9.76 4.86 6.36
CA TYR A 99 -8.33 5.19 6.27
C TYR A 99 -8.07 6.56 5.63
N LYS A 100 -9.10 7.41 5.50
CA LYS A 100 -8.92 8.81 5.11
C LYS A 100 -8.09 9.55 6.15
N LEU A 101 -7.08 10.28 5.70
CA LEU A 101 -6.23 11.14 6.52
C LEU A 101 -6.96 12.43 6.88
N GLU A 102 -6.66 12.93 8.07
CA GLU A 102 -7.13 14.22 8.57
C GLU A 102 -6.12 15.31 8.21
N LYS A 103 -6.60 16.40 7.59
CA LYS A 103 -5.79 17.55 7.18
C LYS A 103 -5.70 18.56 8.31
N ASN A 104 -4.48 18.91 8.73
CA ASN A 104 -4.20 20.01 9.66
C ASN A 104 -2.96 20.79 9.18
N ASP A 105 -3.08 22.11 9.00
CA ASP A 105 -1.99 23.00 8.56
C ASP A 105 -1.19 22.50 7.33
N GLY A 106 -1.90 21.92 6.36
CA GLY A 106 -1.31 21.37 5.13
C GLY A 106 -0.61 20.02 5.29
N ILE A 107 -0.63 19.43 6.49
CA ILE A 107 -0.14 18.08 6.76
C ILE A 107 -1.35 17.15 6.92
N PHE A 108 -1.32 16.02 6.23
CA PHE A 108 -2.33 14.99 6.33
C PHE A 108 -1.83 13.89 7.26
N THR A 109 -2.66 13.48 8.22
CA THR A 109 -2.26 12.51 9.24
C THR A 109 -3.30 11.41 9.46
N LYS A 110 -2.84 10.21 9.81
CA LYS A 110 -3.70 9.12 10.28
C LYS A 110 -2.94 8.29 11.31
N THR A 111 -3.57 8.02 12.44
CA THR A 111 -3.05 7.04 13.39
C THR A 111 -3.79 5.73 13.22
N ILE A 112 -3.04 4.64 13.07
CA ILE A 112 -3.58 3.28 13.02
C ILE A 112 -2.85 2.39 14.02
N GLN A 113 -3.54 1.38 14.55
CA GLN A 113 -2.94 0.45 15.48
C GLN A 113 -2.29 -0.72 14.73
N LEU A 114 -0.97 -0.84 14.81
CA LEU A 114 -0.21 -1.90 14.13
C LEU A 114 0.55 -2.75 15.15
N LYS A 115 0.61 -4.06 14.89
CA LYS A 115 1.48 -4.94 15.65
C LYS A 115 2.93 -4.67 15.23
N ARG A 116 3.88 -4.77 16.15
CA ARG A 116 5.29 -4.49 15.83
C ARG A 116 5.80 -5.33 14.65
N GLY A 117 6.24 -4.68 13.57
CA GLY A 117 6.69 -5.33 12.35
C GLY A 117 7.11 -4.34 11.26
N ILE A 118 7.23 -4.86 10.05
CA ILE A 118 7.41 -4.11 8.80
C ILE A 118 6.09 -4.14 8.04
N TYR A 119 5.65 -3.02 7.49
CA TYR A 119 4.46 -2.96 6.64
C TYR A 119 4.72 -2.12 5.41
N ASP A 120 4.34 -2.65 4.25
CA ASP A 120 4.26 -1.88 3.03
C ASP A 120 2.91 -1.15 2.94
N TYR A 121 2.94 0.09 2.45
CA TYR A 121 1.80 0.98 2.29
C TYR A 121 2.02 2.02 1.19
N GLN A 122 0.97 2.77 0.87
CA GLN A 122 1.00 3.91 -0.04
C GLN A 122 -0.10 4.92 0.31
N TYR A 123 0.03 6.12 -0.25
CA TYR A 123 -0.99 7.15 -0.20
C TYR A 123 -1.74 7.23 -1.52
N VAL A 124 -3.06 7.11 -1.45
CA VAL A 124 -3.95 7.21 -2.62
C VAL A 124 -4.74 8.50 -2.49
N THR A 125 -4.80 9.30 -3.55
CA THR A 125 -5.61 10.53 -3.56
C THR A 125 -6.97 10.26 -4.18
N GLY A 126 -7.98 11.06 -3.84
CA GLY A 126 -9.28 11.01 -4.48
C GLY A 126 -10.26 11.97 -3.81
N TYR A 127 -11.55 11.79 -4.05
CA TYR A 127 -12.61 12.58 -3.42
C TYR A 127 -13.73 11.68 -2.90
N ILE A 128 -14.27 12.03 -1.74
CA ILE A 128 -15.50 11.40 -1.24
C ILE A 128 -16.72 12.06 -1.88
N ASN A 129 -17.54 11.27 -2.55
CA ASN A 129 -18.84 11.68 -3.08
C ASN A 129 -19.88 10.62 -2.72
N ASN A 130 -20.86 11.00 -1.88
CA ASN A 130 -21.96 10.15 -1.43
C ASN A 130 -21.50 8.81 -0.81
N GLY A 131 -20.45 8.82 0.01
CA GLY A 131 -19.92 7.62 0.67
C GLY A 131 -19.06 6.73 -0.23
N LEU A 132 -18.77 7.18 -1.46
CA LEU A 132 -17.91 6.47 -2.41
C LEU A 132 -16.68 7.33 -2.71
N ILE A 133 -15.54 6.67 -2.81
CA ILE A 133 -14.29 7.29 -3.25
C ILE A 133 -14.30 7.32 -4.79
N LYS A 134 -14.07 8.51 -5.36
CA LYS A 134 -14.04 8.78 -6.80
C LYS A 134 -12.71 9.40 -7.19
N GLU A 135 -12.36 9.22 -8.46
CA GLU A 135 -11.14 9.77 -9.06
C GLU A 135 -9.90 9.36 -8.28
N GLU A 136 -9.87 8.09 -7.84
CA GLU A 136 -8.74 7.56 -7.11
C GLU A 136 -7.48 7.56 -7.99
N ASN A 137 -6.40 8.10 -7.45
CA ASN A 137 -5.12 8.18 -8.14
C ASN A 137 -4.03 7.62 -7.24
N TRP A 138 -3.53 6.46 -7.64
CA TRP A 138 -2.48 5.70 -6.96
C TRP A 138 -1.07 6.19 -7.33
N ILE A 139 -0.95 7.04 -8.36
CA ILE A 139 0.33 7.51 -8.91
C ILE A 139 0.66 8.93 -8.43
N TYR A 140 -0.33 9.78 -8.18
CA TYR A 140 -0.10 11.22 -7.92
C TYR A 140 0.91 11.49 -6.79
N LEU A 141 0.87 10.71 -5.70
CA LEU A 141 1.81 10.84 -4.58
C LEU A 141 2.96 9.83 -4.63
N GLU A 142 2.87 8.79 -5.45
CA GLU A 142 3.82 7.67 -5.42
C GLU A 142 4.73 7.62 -6.64
N GLY A 143 4.30 8.13 -7.79
CA GLY A 143 5.03 8.08 -9.06
C GLY A 143 4.84 6.77 -9.82
N ASN A 144 5.44 6.72 -10.99
CA ASN A 144 5.35 5.58 -11.91
C ASN A 144 6.69 5.41 -12.62
N PHE A 145 7.45 4.40 -12.22
CA PHE A 145 8.81 4.12 -12.67
C PHE A 145 8.87 2.75 -13.34
N TRP A 146 9.54 2.67 -14.49
CA TRP A 146 9.67 1.42 -15.24
C TRP A 146 10.72 0.49 -14.63
N GLU A 147 11.63 1.05 -13.81
CA GLU A 147 12.66 0.34 -13.06
C GLU A 147 12.13 -0.45 -11.86
N THR A 148 10.86 -0.28 -11.50
CA THR A 148 10.21 -0.93 -10.36
C THR A 148 10.09 -2.44 -10.58
N SER A 149 10.42 -3.21 -9.54
CA SER A 149 10.30 -4.67 -9.56
C SER A 149 8.91 -5.08 -9.07
N ASN A 150 8.05 -5.57 -9.97
CA ASN A 150 6.70 -5.99 -9.64
C ASN A 150 6.50 -7.49 -9.83
N GLU A 151 5.64 -8.07 -8.99
CA GLU A 151 5.19 -9.45 -9.11
C GLU A 151 3.79 -9.54 -9.73
N TYR A 152 3.69 -10.14 -10.91
CA TYR A 152 2.42 -10.39 -11.59
C TYR A 152 2.00 -11.84 -11.45
N TYR A 153 0.80 -12.05 -10.93
CA TYR A 153 0.19 -13.37 -10.79
C TYR A 153 -0.88 -13.57 -11.85
N VAL A 154 -0.65 -14.48 -12.78
CA VAL A 154 -1.55 -14.80 -13.89
C VAL A 154 -2.29 -16.09 -13.57
N PHE A 155 -3.62 -16.00 -13.49
CA PHE A 155 -4.52 -17.14 -13.30
C PHE A 155 -5.32 -17.36 -14.59
N LEU A 156 -5.26 -18.56 -15.13
CA LEU A 156 -6.05 -18.96 -16.30
C LEU A 156 -7.25 -19.77 -15.83
N TYR A 157 -8.45 -19.22 -16.06
CA TYR A 157 -9.70 -19.87 -15.73
C TYR A 157 -10.32 -20.53 -16.95
N TYR A 158 -10.95 -21.69 -16.75
CA TYR A 158 -11.80 -22.37 -17.70
C TYR A 158 -13.16 -22.60 -17.08
N ARG A 159 -14.21 -22.09 -17.74
CA ARG A 159 -15.59 -22.33 -17.34
C ARG A 159 -16.04 -23.68 -17.84
N ASP A 160 -16.10 -24.65 -16.94
CA ASP A 160 -16.53 -26.01 -17.23
C ASP A 160 -18.06 -26.10 -17.14
N PRO A 161 -18.78 -26.53 -18.18
CA PRO A 161 -20.24 -26.67 -18.15
C PRO A 161 -20.75 -27.89 -17.34
N ASN A 162 -19.89 -28.82 -16.94
CA ASN A 162 -20.28 -30.02 -16.19
C ASN A 162 -20.79 -29.68 -14.78
N TYR A 163 -21.66 -30.54 -14.24
CA TYR A 163 -22.19 -30.45 -12.87
C TYR A 163 -22.83 -29.10 -12.52
N GLY A 164 -23.52 -28.46 -13.47
CA GLY A 164 -24.18 -27.18 -13.25
C GLY A 164 -23.31 -25.95 -13.47
N GLY A 165 -22.06 -26.12 -13.88
CA GLY A 165 -21.19 -25.04 -14.32
C GLY A 165 -20.30 -24.45 -13.22
N TYR A 166 -18.98 -24.41 -13.43
CA TYR A 166 -18.05 -23.76 -12.52
C TYR A 166 -16.75 -23.33 -13.18
N ASP A 167 -16.04 -22.39 -12.56
CA ASP A 167 -14.76 -21.88 -13.05
C ASP A 167 -13.61 -22.67 -12.41
N ARG A 168 -12.81 -23.35 -13.25
CA ARG A 168 -11.60 -24.07 -12.85
C ARG A 168 -10.38 -23.20 -13.11
N ILE A 169 -9.45 -23.13 -12.17
CA ILE A 169 -8.10 -22.66 -12.47
C ILE A 169 -7.37 -23.79 -13.20
N ILE A 170 -7.08 -23.58 -14.47
CA ILE A 170 -6.36 -24.54 -15.33
C ILE A 170 -4.90 -24.15 -15.56
N GLY A 171 -4.48 -23.00 -15.04
CA GLY A 171 -3.10 -22.54 -15.12
C GLY A 171 -2.80 -21.43 -14.13
N PHE A 172 -1.55 -21.40 -13.68
CA PHE A 172 -1.01 -20.38 -12.79
C PHE A 172 0.40 -20.04 -13.23
N LYS A 173 0.75 -18.74 -13.24
CA LYS A 173 2.11 -18.29 -13.49
C LYS A 173 2.42 -17.01 -12.73
N LYS A 174 3.55 -17.01 -12.01
CA LYS A 174 4.17 -15.80 -11.47
C LYS A 174 5.19 -15.24 -12.47
N ILE A 175 5.12 -13.95 -12.73
CA ILE A 175 6.06 -13.20 -13.57
C ILE A 175 6.62 -12.06 -12.73
N ILE A 176 7.92 -11.79 -12.86
CA ILE A 176 8.58 -10.70 -12.14
C ILE A 176 9.12 -9.73 -13.21
N SER A 177 8.76 -8.44 -13.13
CA SER A 177 9.42 -7.41 -13.93
C SER A 177 10.80 -7.12 -13.33
N ARG A 178 11.79 -6.97 -14.19
CA ARG A 178 13.16 -6.57 -13.83
C ARG A 178 13.55 -5.35 -14.62
#